data_AF-A0A971HWV8-F1
#
_entry.id   AF-A0A971HWV8-F1
#
_cell.length_a   1.000
_cell.length_b   1.000
_cell.length_c   1.000
_cell.angle_alpha   90.00
_cell.angle_beta   90.00
_cell.angle_gamma   90.00
#
_symmetry.space_group_name_H-M   'P 1'
#
loop_
_entity.id
_entity.type
_entity.pdbx_description
1 polymer ?
#
loop_
_entity_poly.entity_id
_entity_poly.type
_entity_poly.pdbx_seq_one_letter_code
_entity_poly.pdbx_strand_id
1 'polypeptide(L)'
;MEKRYRIGHVAKTLGVQPYVLRFWEQEFPQAAPARTPKGQRYYTEEHVRMFQRIQHLLYVEKMTIKGARQRLEEKQVLHTSLNFIRQELVEIQELLQKSAVDMAGCHKQVPK
;
A
#
# COMPACT_ATOMS: atom_id res chain seq x y z
N MET A 1 1.63 9.96 15.91
CA MET A 1 2.42 10.79 14.99
C MET A 1 3.22 9.86 14.10
N GLU A 2 3.05 9.96 12.78
CA GLU A 2 3.82 9.15 11.84
C GLU A 2 5.28 9.65 11.78
N LYS A 3 6.24 8.73 11.85
CA LYS A 3 7.67 9.08 11.83
C LYS A 3 8.08 9.53 10.43
N ARG A 4 8.73 10.69 10.36
CA ARG A 4 9.20 11.31 9.10
C ARG A 4 10.71 11.38 9.07
N TYR A 5 11.29 11.03 7.92
CA TYR A 5 12.71 10.91 7.69
C TYR A 5 13.19 11.89 6.63
N ARG A 6 14.43 12.37 6.75
CA ARG A 6 15.13 13.10 5.69
C ARG A 6 15.83 12.11 4.75
N ILE A 7 16.13 12.55 3.53
CA ILE A 7 16.76 11.71 2.50
C ILE A 7 18.06 11.05 2.99
N GLY A 8 18.87 11.76 3.77
CA GLY A 8 20.13 11.22 4.30
C GLY A 8 19.92 10.06 5.27
N HIS A 9 18.84 10.08 6.06
CA HIS A 9 18.50 8.97 6.95
C HIS A 9 18.09 7.75 6.13
N VAL A 10 17.18 7.93 5.16
CA VAL A 10 16.69 6.83 4.31
C VAL A 10 17.82 6.22 3.47
N ALA A 11 18.68 7.07 2.90
CA ALA A 11 19.86 6.65 2.14
C ALA A 11 20.80 5.78 2.98
N LYS A 12 21.08 6.21 4.22
CA LYS A 12 21.88 5.44 5.18
C LYS A 12 21.24 4.09 5.52
N THR A 13 19.93 4.07 5.78
CA THR A 13 19.19 2.84 6.11
C THR A 13 19.22 1.82 4.97
N LEU A 14 19.18 2.28 3.71
CA LEU A 14 19.20 1.42 2.52
C LEU A 14 20.62 1.09 2.03
N GLY A 15 21.66 1.74 2.58
CA GLY A 15 23.04 1.59 2.13
C GLY A 15 23.30 2.16 0.74
N VAL A 16 22.54 3.18 0.32
CA VAL A 16 22.66 3.82 -1.00
C VAL A 16 23.01 5.29 -0.86
N GLN A 17 23.50 5.90 -1.95
CA GLN A 17 23.77 7.34 -1.96
C GLN A 17 22.48 8.15 -2.13
N PRO A 18 22.39 9.37 -1.55
CA PRO A 18 21.18 10.19 -1.68
C PRO A 18 20.76 10.49 -3.12
N TYR A 19 21.69 10.57 -4.07
CA TYR A 19 21.34 10.79 -5.48
C TYR A 19 20.63 9.56 -6.10
N VAL A 20 20.90 8.35 -5.62
CA VAL A 20 20.23 7.12 -6.08
C VAL A 20 18.75 7.16 -5.68
N LEU A 21 18.45 7.61 -4.46
CA LEU A 21 17.05 7.81 -4.05
C LEU A 21 16.35 8.87 -4.90
N ARG A 22 17.02 9.98 -5.21
CA ARG A 22 16.46 11.01 -6.10
C ARG A 22 16.17 10.47 -7.50
N PHE A 23 17.07 9.63 -8.02
CA PHE A 23 16.87 8.96 -9.28
C PHE A 23 15.68 8.00 -9.22
N TRP A 24 15.58 7.19 -8.16
CA TRP A 24 14.43 6.30 -7.95
C TRP A 24 13.11 7.06 -7.78
N GLU A 25 13.08 8.22 -7.13
CA GLU A 25 11.87 9.06 -7.07
C GLU A 25 11.38 9.48 -8.45
N GLN A 26 12.29 9.73 -9.39
CA GLN A 26 11.93 10.09 -10.77
C GLN A 26 11.42 8.87 -11.53
N GLU A 27 12.06 7.73 -11.36
CA GLU A 27 11.72 6.50 -12.07
C GLU A 27 10.51 5.76 -11.48
N PHE A 28 10.19 5.99 -10.20
CA PHE A 28 9.10 5.33 -9.47
C PHE A 28 8.24 6.39 -8.75
N PRO A 29 7.30 7.05 -9.46
CA PRO A 29 6.47 8.11 -8.89
C PRO A 29 5.68 7.68 -7.63
N GLN A 30 5.29 6.41 -7.53
CA GLN A 30 4.62 5.83 -6.36
C GLN A 30 5.50 5.78 -5.10
N ALA A 31 6.82 5.90 -5.25
CA ALA A 31 7.78 5.96 -4.14
C ALA A 31 8.19 7.40 -3.79
N ALA A 32 7.75 8.40 -4.57
CA ALA A 32 8.16 9.78 -4.38
C ALA A 32 7.38 10.44 -3.23
N PRO A 33 8.06 11.01 -2.22
CA PRO A 33 7.38 11.68 -1.12
C PRO A 33 6.79 13.01 -1.55
N ALA A 34 5.69 13.38 -0.91
CA ALA A 34 5.17 14.74 -1.00
C ALA A 34 6.21 15.76 -0.52
N ARG A 35 6.32 16.88 -1.25
CA ARG A 35 7.18 17.99 -0.86
C ARG A 35 6.41 18.96 0.03
N THR A 36 7.08 19.46 1.05
CA THR A 36 6.57 20.58 1.85
C THR A 36 6.48 21.87 1.00
N PRO A 37 5.75 22.90 1.46
CA PRO A 37 5.73 24.21 0.78
C PRO A 37 7.12 24.83 0.60
N LYS A 38 8.08 24.51 1.49
CA LYS A 38 9.49 24.95 1.41
C LYS A 38 10.36 24.03 0.53
N GLY A 39 9.77 23.09 -0.22
CA GLY A 39 10.46 22.18 -1.13
C GLY A 39 11.18 20.99 -0.47
N GLN A 40 11.11 20.83 0.86
CA GLN A 40 11.74 19.71 1.57
C GLN A 40 10.96 18.40 1.37
N ARG A 41 11.69 17.29 1.20
CA ARG A 41 11.14 15.93 1.10
C ARG A 41 11.17 15.28 2.48
N TYR A 42 10.04 14.70 2.88
CA TYR A 42 9.97 13.85 4.07
C TYR A 42 9.42 12.48 3.70
N TYR A 43 10.19 11.46 4.05
CA TYR A 43 9.83 10.08 3.79
C TYR A 43 9.17 9.50 5.02
N THR A 44 8.13 8.71 4.82
CA THR A 44 7.50 7.91 5.87
C THR A 44 8.06 6.49 5.84
N GLU A 45 7.66 5.66 6.80
CA GLU A 45 7.99 4.23 6.80
C GLU A 45 7.53 3.52 5.52
N GLU A 46 6.40 3.94 4.95
CA GLU A 46 5.89 3.36 3.71
C GLU A 46 6.82 3.64 2.52
N HIS A 47 7.35 4.85 2.43
CA HIS A 47 8.35 5.18 1.41
C HIS A 47 9.62 4.34 1.58
N VAL A 48 10.07 4.12 2.81
CA VAL A 48 11.24 3.26 3.08
C VAL A 48 10.98 1.83 2.61
N ARG A 49 9.81 1.26 2.92
CA ARG A 49 9.41 -0.07 2.43
C ARG A 49 9.35 -0.13 0.91
N MET A 50 8.83 0.91 0.26
CA MET A 50 8.78 0.98 -1.21
C MET A 50 10.19 0.97 -1.81
N PHE A 51 11.12 1.76 -1.25
CA PHE A 51 12.51 1.76 -1.72
C PHE A 51 13.23 0.45 -1.45
N GLN A 52 12.97 -0.24 -0.34
CA GLN A 52 13.48 -1.60 -0.11
C GLN A 52 13.00 -2.57 -1.18
N ARG A 53 11.73 -2.47 -1.60
CA ARG A 53 11.20 -3.30 -2.68
C ARG A 53 11.86 -2.97 -4.02
N ILE A 54 12.01 -1.68 -4.35
CA ILE A 54 12.73 -1.24 -5.56
C ILE A 54 14.17 -1.79 -5.55
N GLN A 55 14.89 -1.63 -4.44
CA GLN A 55 16.26 -2.13 -4.28
C GLN A 55 16.33 -3.64 -4.55
N HIS A 56 15.39 -4.42 -4.00
CA HIS A 56 15.32 -5.85 -4.24
C HIS A 56 15.07 -6.19 -5.72
N LEU A 57 14.10 -5.53 -6.36
CA LEU A 57 13.79 -5.76 -7.78
C LEU A 57 15.01 -5.49 -8.68
N LEU A 58 15.74 -4.41 -8.41
CA LEU A 58 16.87 -4.00 -9.25
C LEU A 58 18.14 -4.82 -8.97
N TYR A 59 18.49 -5.03 -7.71
CA TYR A 59 19.78 -5.62 -7.36
C TYR A 59 19.74 -7.13 -7.12
N VAL A 60 18.60 -7.67 -6.66
CA VAL A 60 18.44 -9.11 -6.39
C VAL A 60 17.77 -9.79 -7.58
N GLU A 61 16.60 -9.32 -8.01
CA GLU A 61 15.87 -9.89 -9.15
C GLU A 61 16.47 -9.46 -10.52
N LYS A 62 17.47 -8.58 -10.52
CA LYS A 62 18.17 -8.06 -11.73
C LYS A 62 17.24 -7.48 -12.79
N MET A 63 16.10 -6.92 -12.36
CA MET A 63 15.17 -6.28 -13.28
C MET A 63 15.73 -4.96 -13.80
N THR A 64 15.36 -4.60 -15.02
CA THR A 64 15.55 -3.23 -15.52
C THR A 64 14.60 -2.27 -14.80
N ILE A 65 14.90 -0.97 -14.83
CA ILE A 65 14.03 0.07 -14.25
C ILE A 65 12.60 -0.04 -14.81
N LYS A 66 12.47 -0.20 -16.13
CA LYS A 66 11.18 -0.37 -16.80
C LYS A 66 10.42 -1.61 -16.30
N GLY A 67 11.11 -2.75 -16.20
CA GLY A 67 10.50 -3.99 -15.72
C GLY A 67 10.07 -3.91 -14.26
N ALA A 68 10.90 -3.30 -13.40
CA ALA A 68 10.57 -3.09 -11.99
C ALA A 68 9.36 -2.15 -11.83
N ARG A 69 9.27 -1.09 -12.64
CA ARG A 69 8.13 -0.17 -12.63
C ARG A 69 6.84 -0.90 -12.96
N GLN A 70 6.82 -1.63 -14.07
CA GLN A 70 5.67 -2.41 -14.50
C GLN A 70 5.24 -3.41 -13.41
N ARG A 71 6.18 -4.13 -12.80
CA ARG A 71 5.90 -5.09 -11.73
C ARG A 71 5.24 -4.44 -10.50
N LEU A 72 5.69 -3.24 -10.13
CA LEU A 72 5.11 -2.51 -9.00
C LEU A 72 3.68 -2.02 -9.32
N GLU A 73 3.44 -1.57 -10.55
CA GLU A 73 2.11 -1.14 -11.01
C GLU A 73 1.12 -2.31 -11.07
N GLU A 74 1.52 -3.45 -11.64
CA GLU A 74 0.70 -4.67 -11.68
C GLU A 74 0.26 -5.11 -10.27
N LYS A 75 1.21 -5.10 -9.32
CA LYS A 75 0.90 -5.45 -7.92
C LYS A 75 -0.06 -4.45 -7.28
N GLN A 76 0.05 -3.15 -7.61
CA GLN A 76 -0.86 -2.13 -7.11
C GLN A 76 -2.28 -2.35 -7.64
N VAL A 77 -2.44 -2.66 -8.93
CA VAL A 77 -3.75 -2.98 -9.52
C VAL A 77 -4.37 -4.18 -8.81
N LEU A 78 -3.62 -5.26 -8.64
CA LEU A 78 -4.10 -6.46 -7.93
C LEU A 78 -4.52 -6.14 -6.49
N HIS A 79 -3.74 -5.33 -5.77
CA HIS A 79 -4.06 -4.93 -4.40
C HIS A 79 -5.38 -4.13 -4.34
N THR A 80 -5.60 -3.19 -5.28
CA THR A 80 -6.85 -2.44 -5.37
C THR A 80 -8.03 -3.37 -5.64
N SER A 81 -7.93 -4.29 -6.60
CA SER A 81 -8.98 -5.25 -6.90
C SER A 81 -9.29 -6.16 -5.71
N LEU A 82 -8.26 -6.65 -5.01
CA LEU A 82 -8.44 -7.49 -3.82
C LEU A 82 -9.12 -6.73 -2.68
N ASN A 83 -8.83 -5.44 -2.51
CA ASN A 83 -9.48 -4.63 -1.49
C ASN A 83 -10.96 -4.39 -1.83
N PHE A 84 -11.27 -4.16 -3.10
CA PHE A 84 -12.66 -4.06 -3.57
C PHE A 84 -13.43 -5.35 -3.29
N ILE A 85 -12.88 -6.50 -3.70
CA ILE A 85 -13.48 -7.81 -3.43
C ILE A 85 -13.68 -8.02 -1.92
N ARG A 86 -12.69 -7.65 -1.09
CA ARG A 86 -12.83 -7.74 0.37
C ARG A 86 -13.99 -6.89 0.89
N GLN A 87 -14.16 -5.67 0.40
CA GLN A 87 -15.26 -4.78 0.80
C GLN A 87 -16.62 -5.37 0.44
N GLU A 88 -16.80 -5.80 -0.81
CA GLU A 88 -18.03 -6.45 -1.27
C GLU A 88 -18.36 -7.70 -0.43
N LEU A 89 -17.36 -8.52 -0.09
CA LEU A 89 -17.57 -9.70 0.76
C LEU A 89 -18.02 -9.34 2.17
N VAL A 90 -17.49 -8.26 2.75
CA VAL A 90 -17.92 -7.77 4.07
C VAL A 90 -19.36 -7.26 4.01
N GLU A 91 -19.73 -6.51 2.98
CA GLU A 91 -21.09 -6.01 2.79
C GLU A 91 -22.10 -7.15 2.63
N ILE A 92 -21.78 -8.15 1.80
CA ILE A 92 -22.61 -9.35 1.65
C ILE A 92 -22.74 -10.09 2.99
N GLN A 93 -21.64 -10.24 3.73
CA GLN A 93 -21.67 -10.89 5.04
C GLN A 93 -22.59 -10.14 6.02
N GLU A 94 -22.53 -8.81 6.06
CA GLU A 94 -23.42 -8.01 6.90
C GLU A 94 -24.90 -8.16 6.51
N LEU A 95 -25.22 -8.19 5.22
CA LEU A 95 -26.58 -8.40 4.73
C LEU A 95 -27.13 -9.76 5.14
N LEU A 96 -26.32 -10.81 5.00
CA LEU A 96 -26.69 -12.18 5.42
C LEU A 96 -26.85 -12.29 6.94
N GLN A 97 -26.04 -11.58 7.72
CA GLN A 97 -26.18 -11.55 9.19
C GLN A 97 -27.46 -10.82 9.61
N LYS A 98 -27.80 -9.71 8.96
CA LYS A 98 -29.05 -8.97 9.22
C LYS A 98 -30.29 -9.83 8.92
N SER A 99 -30.31 -10.52 7.78
CA SER A 99 -31.44 -11.39 7.42
C SER A 99 -31.58 -12.64 8.30
N ALA A 100 -30.46 -13.17 8.83
CA ALA A 100 -30.50 -14.27 9.79
C ALA A 100 -31.10 -13.86 11.14
N VAL A 101 -30.92 -12.60 11.57
CA VAL A 101 -31.51 -12.05 12.80
C VAL A 101 -33.03 -11.84 12.64
N ASP A 102 -33.49 -11.45 11.46
CA ASP A 102 -34.92 -11.29 11.16
C ASP A 102 -35.68 -12.63 11.20
N MET A 103 -35.04 -13.73 10.81
CA MET A 103 -35.62 -15.08 10.87
C MET A 103 -35.68 -15.67 12.29
N ALA A 104 -34.80 -15.24 13.20
CA ALA A 104 -34.80 -15.67 14.60
C ALA A 104 -35.89 -14.98 15.46
N GLY A 105 -36.48 -13.88 14.98
CA GLY A 105 -37.51 -13.10 15.69
C GLY A 105 -38.96 -13.58 15.53
N CYS A 106 -39.25 -14.53 14.63
CA CYS A 106 -40.62 -14.88 14.23
C CYS A 106 -41.25 -16.06 15.02
N HIS A 107 -40.55 -16.65 16.00
CA HIS A 107 -41.15 -17.65 16.91
C HIS A 107 -41.66 -16.99 18.20
N LYS A 108 -42.83 -16.36 18.16
CA LYS A 108 -43.64 -16.10 19.37
C LYS A 108 -45.00 -16.79 19.26
N GLN A 109 -45.24 -17.61 20.29
CA GLN A 109 -46.43 -18.38 20.70
C GLN A 109 -47.65 -18.46 19.74
N VAL A 110 -48.03 -19.71 19.43
CA VAL A 110 -49.41 -20.09 19.11
C VAL A 110 -50.17 -20.30 20.43
N PRO A 111 -51.24 -19.55 20.74
CA PRO A 111 -52.08 -19.85 21.89
C PRO A 111 -53.05 -21.00 21.55
N LYS A 112 -53.31 -21.86 22.55
CA LYS A 112 -54.37 -22.88 22.52
C LYS A 112 -55.74 -22.26 22.74
#